data_AF-A0A529HDV0-F1
#
_entry.id   AF-A0A529HDV0-F1
#
_cell.length_a   1.000
_cell.length_b   1.000
_cell.length_c   1.000
_cell.angle_alpha   90.00
_cell.angle_beta   90.00
_cell.angle_gamma   90.00
#
_symmetry.space_group_name_H-M   'P 1'
#
loop_
_entity.id
_entity.type
_entity.pdbx_description
1 polymer ?
#
loop_
_entity_poly.entity_id
_entity_poly.type
_entity_poly.pdbx_seq_one_letter_code
_entity_poly.pdbx_strand_id
1 'polypeptide(L)' 'MSDNHHQHERGHAHQDREDRWKHNGVRVIKGDQLDPNTAQTPGMYRQAAINHARVGAQKIWAGTV' A
#
# COMPACT_ATOMS: atom_id res chain seq x y z
N MET A 1 -25.41 -33.15 32.86
CA MET A 1 -24.59 -31.92 32.97
C MET A 1 -23.76 -31.89 31.71
N SER A 2 -24.08 -31.00 30.77
CA SER A 2 -23.44 -30.95 29.46
C SER A 2 -22.30 -29.94 29.52
N ASP A 3 -21.07 -30.44 29.49
CA ASP A 3 -19.88 -29.59 29.46
C ASP A 3 -19.70 -28.99 28.07
N ASN A 4 -19.69 -27.66 28.06
CA ASN A 4 -19.71 -26.82 26.88
C ASN A 4 -18.27 -26.69 26.33
N HIS A 5 -17.93 -27.46 25.29
CA HIS A 5 -16.69 -27.27 24.54
C HIS A 5 -16.76 -25.96 23.73
N HIS A 6 -16.31 -24.87 24.34
CA HIS A 6 -16.10 -23.61 23.64
C HIS A 6 -14.85 -23.68 22.76
N GLN A 7 -15.10 -23.69 21.46
CA GLN A 7 -14.14 -23.66 20.37
C GLN A 7 -13.21 -22.43 20.48
N HIS A 8 -11.90 -22.70 20.48
CA HIS A 8 -10.83 -21.73 20.35
C HIS A 8 -10.68 -21.29 18.89
N GLU A 9 -11.54 -20.40 18.37
CA GLU A 9 -11.40 -19.83 17.02
C GLU A 9 -11.42 -18.29 17.02
N ARG A 10 -10.68 -17.63 17.91
CA ARG A 10 -10.57 -16.15 17.92
C ARG A 10 -9.16 -15.60 18.15
N GLY A 11 -8.12 -16.31 17.73
CA GLY A 11 -6.72 -15.89 17.93
C GLY A 11 -6.01 -15.28 16.72
N HIS A 12 -6.39 -15.67 15.50
CA HIS A 12 -5.51 -15.45 14.34
C HIS A 12 -5.75 -14.13 13.59
N ALA A 13 -6.95 -13.54 13.66
CA ALA A 13 -7.28 -12.36 12.85
C ALA A 13 -6.68 -11.03 13.35
N HIS A 14 -6.19 -10.99 14.59
CA HIS A 14 -5.61 -9.78 15.19
C HIS A 14 -4.14 -9.59 14.81
N GLN A 15 -3.36 -10.67 14.69
CA GLN A 15 -1.94 -10.63 14.31
C GLN A 15 -1.75 -10.25 12.84
N ASP A 16 -2.59 -10.78 11.94
CA ASP A 16 -2.53 -10.48 10.51
C ASP A 16 -2.68 -8.98 10.18
N ARG A 17 -3.40 -8.23 11.00
CA ARG A 17 -3.59 -6.78 10.77
C ARG A 17 -2.39 -5.96 11.24
N GLU A 18 -1.76 -6.35 12.34
CA GLU A 18 -0.61 -5.63 12.90
C GLU A 18 0.64 -5.77 12.04
N ASP A 19 0.85 -6.91 11.38
CA ASP A 19 2.03 -7.14 10.54
C ASP A 19 1.89 -6.61 9.10
N ARG A 20 0.67 -6.31 8.65
CA ARG A 20 0.43 -5.92 7.24
C ARG A 20 1.13 -4.64 6.83
N TRP A 21 1.21 -3.61 7.67
CA TRP A 21 1.90 -2.38 7.30
C TRP A 21 3.41 -2.59 7.13
N LYS A 22 4.00 -3.48 7.95
CA LYS A 22 5.43 -3.77 7.94
C LYS A 22 5.84 -4.52 6.67
N HIS A 23 5.01 -5.46 6.22
CA HIS A 23 5.32 -6.31 5.06
C HIS A 23 4.68 -5.82 3.75
N ASN A 24 3.58 -5.06 3.81
CA ASN A 24 2.80 -4.62 2.64
C ASN A 24 2.50 -3.11 2.62
N GLY A 25 2.86 -2.35 3.66
CA GLY A 25 2.60 -0.91 3.75
C GLY A 25 3.67 -0.05 3.09
N VAL A 26 4.82 -0.62 2.74
CA VAL A 26 5.89 0.05 2.00
C VAL A 26 5.98 -0.55 0.61
N ARG A 27 6.04 0.32 -0.40
CA ARG A 27 6.24 -0.08 -1.79
C ARG A 27 7.35 0.75 -2.42
N VAL A 28 8.33 0.08 -3.00
CA VAL A 28 9.44 0.70 -3.73
C VAL A 28 9.07 0.80 -5.21
N ILE A 29 9.28 1.96 -5.82
CA ILE A 29 9.09 2.17 -7.26
C ILE A 29 10.45 2.55 -7.84
N LYS A 30 10.99 1.68 -8.69
CA LYS A 30 12.30 1.89 -9.32
C LYS A 30 12.18 2.93 -10.44
N GLY A 31 13.28 3.60 -10.77
CA GLY A 31 13.32 4.66 -11.78
C GLY A 31 12.99 4.19 -13.20
N ASP A 32 13.18 2.92 -13.50
CA ASP A 32 12.79 2.27 -14.77
C ASP A 32 11.31 1.84 -14.79
N GLN A 33 10.62 1.92 -13.66
CA GLN A 33 9.21 1.54 -13.53
C GLN A 33 8.28 2.74 -13.43
N LEU A 34 8.72 3.94 -13.81
CA LEU A 34 7.86 5.13 -13.79
C LEU A 34 6.80 5.05 -14.90
N ASP A 35 5.67 5.74 -14.69
CA ASP A 35 4.57 5.81 -15.65
C ASP A 35 4.77 6.97 -16.63
N PRO A 36 4.96 6.71 -17.94
CA PRO A 36 5.12 7.78 -18.92
C PRO A 36 3.82 8.46 -19.33
N ASN A 37 2.66 7.89 -18.98
CA ASN A 37 1.34 8.41 -19.36
C ASN A 37 0.93 9.61 -18.48
N THR A 38 1.74 10.65 -18.52
CA THR A 38 1.49 11.93 -17.84
C THR A 38 1.38 13.05 -18.86
N ALA A 39 0.67 14.12 -18.52
CA ALA A 39 0.63 15.32 -19.36
C ALA A 39 2.06 15.85 -19.56
N GLN A 40 2.52 15.88 -20.81
CA GLN A 40 3.88 16.26 -21.17
C GLN A 40 4.01 17.77 -21.35
N THR A 41 5.24 18.27 -21.16
CA THR A 41 5.62 19.65 -21.49
C THR A 41 6.72 19.62 -22.55
N PRO A 42 6.70 20.48 -23.58
CA PRO A 42 7.76 20.50 -24.59
C PRO A 42 9.16 20.61 -23.96
N GLY A 43 10.08 19.73 -24.37
CA GLY A 43 11.46 19.71 -23.87
C GLY A 43 11.66 18.96 -22.55
N MET A 44 10.62 18.41 -21.91
CA MET A 44 10.78 17.62 -20.69
C MET A 44 9.96 16.33 -20.76
N TYR A 45 10.64 15.19 -20.58
CA TYR A 45 10.00 13.90 -20.42
C TYR A 45 9.54 13.71 -18.98
N ARG A 46 8.23 13.62 -18.78
CA ARG A 46 7.60 13.49 -17.46
C ARG A 46 7.12 12.07 -17.25
N GLN A 47 7.46 11.51 -16.09
CA GLN A 47 6.97 10.22 -15.64
C GLN A 47 6.52 10.27 -14.19
N ALA A 48 5.47 9.53 -13.83
CA ALA A 48 4.94 9.48 -12.46
C ALA A 48 5.37 8.20 -11.74
N ALA A 49 5.90 8.34 -10.53
CA ALA A 49 6.07 7.20 -9.61
C ALA A 49 4.73 6.83 -8.95
N ILE A 50 4.04 7.84 -8.40
CA ILE A 50 2.82 7.67 -7.61
C ILE A 50 1.63 8.21 -8.41
N ASN A 51 0.67 7.35 -8.74
CA ASN A 51 -0.62 7.75 -9.33
C ASN A 51 -1.75 6.77 -8.93
N HIS A 52 -3.00 7.17 -9.16
CA HIS A 52 -4.16 6.34 -8.82
C HIS A 52 -4.13 4.99 -9.55
N ALA A 53 -3.91 4.99 -10.86
CA ALA A 53 -3.95 3.78 -11.68
C ALA A 53 -2.93 2.70 -11.26
N ARG A 54 -1.78 3.09 -10.67
CA ARG A 54 -0.70 2.17 -10.33
C ARG A 54 -0.58 1.83 -8.86
N VAL A 55 -0.85 2.79 -7.98
CA VAL A 55 -0.68 2.61 -6.52
C VAL A 55 -1.98 2.79 -5.74
N GLY A 56 -3.11 3.09 -6.39
CA GLY A 56 -4.38 3.33 -5.68
C GLY A 56 -4.41 4.65 -4.91
N ALA A 57 -3.47 5.58 -5.16
CA ALA A 57 -3.36 6.82 -4.39
C ALA A 57 -4.55 7.75 -4.68
N GLN A 58 -5.26 8.13 -3.62
CA GLN A 58 -6.38 9.08 -3.68
C GLN A 58 -5.98 10.48 -3.22
N LYS A 59 -5.03 10.58 -2.28
CA LYS A 59 -4.53 11.82 -1.67
C LYS A 59 -3.04 11.65 -1.32
N ILE A 60 -2.28 12.74 -1.34
CA ILE A 60 -0.84 12.73 -1.07
C ILE A 60 -0.51 13.85 -0.09
N TRP A 61 0.29 13.55 0.94
CA TRP A 61 0.84 14.50 1.89
C TRP A 61 2.33 14.18 2.10
N ALA A 62 3.16 15.20 2.24
CA ALA A 62 4.59 15.07 2.52
C ALA A 62 4.95 16.03 3.66
N GLY A 63 5.83 15.60 4.57
CA GLY A 63 6.32 16.41 5.70
C GLY A 63 7.82 16.22 5.90
N THR A 64 8.47 17.23 6.50
CA THR A 64 9.88 17.21 6.90
C THR A 64 9.97 17.16 8.43
N VAL A 65 11.11 16.70 8.97
CA VAL A 65 11.42 16.68 10.42
C VAL A 65 12.53 17.66 10.76
#